data_AF-A0A969C732-F1
#
_entry.id   AF-A0A969C732-F1
#
_cell.length_a   1.000
_cell.length_b   1.000
_cell.length_c   1.000
_cell.angle_alpha   90.00
_cell.angle_beta   90.00
_cell.angle_gamma   90.00
#
_symmetry.space_group_name_H-M   'P 1'
#
loop_
_entity.id
_entity.type
_entity.pdbx_description
1 polymer ?
#
loop_
_entity_poly.entity_id
_entity_poly.type
_entity_poly.pdbx_seq_one_letter_code
_entity_poly.pdbx_strand_id
1 'polypeptide(L)' 'MSANEATAEVFVTAFKALKQRQREAVLERMLADEELAGDIADTLALESRRHQPRQPFRQALKELGIKA' A
#
# COMPACT_ATOMS: atom_id res chain seq x y z
N MET A 1 -11.57 16.70 8.81
CA MET A 1 -11.57 15.24 8.89
C MET A 1 -12.93 14.72 8.49
N SER A 2 -12.99 13.84 7.50
CA SER A 2 -14.18 13.07 7.18
C SER A 2 -14.43 11.98 8.23
N ALA A 3 -15.65 11.44 8.29
CA ALA A 3 -15.97 10.31 9.17
C ALA A 3 -15.05 9.10 8.88
N ASN A 4 -14.74 8.85 7.61
CA ASN A 4 -13.87 7.76 7.19
C ASN A 4 -12.43 7.96 7.68
N GLU A 5 -11.90 9.19 7.60
CA GLU A 5 -10.58 9.53 8.12
C GLU A 5 -10.51 9.35 9.65
N ALA A 6 -11.58 9.74 10.36
CA ALA A 6 -11.65 9.56 11.82
C ALA A 6 -11.66 8.08 12.22
N THR A 7 -12.45 7.27 11.52
CA THR A 7 -12.48 5.83 11.75
C THR A 7 -11.11 5.20 11.49
N ALA A 8 -10.45 5.56 10.37
CA ALA A 8 -9.12 5.06 10.05
C ALA A 8 -8.08 5.43 11.13
N GLU A 9 -8.13 6.66 11.65
CA GLU A 9 -7.21 7.13 12.68
C GLU A 9 -7.33 6.33 13.99
N VAL A 10 -8.55 5.91 14.37
CA VAL A 10 -8.76 5.03 15.53
C VAL A 10 -8.04 3.69 15.34
N PHE A 11 -8.20 3.05 14.18
CA PHE A 11 -7.55 1.77 13.90
C PHE A 11 -6.03 1.88 13.85
N VAL A 12 -5.50 2.94 13.23
CA VAL A 12 -4.04 3.18 13.18
C VAL A 12 -3.48 3.44 14.57
N THR A 13 -4.19 4.20 15.40
CA THR A 13 -3.78 4.48 16.79
C THR A 13 -3.76 3.20 17.62
N ALA A 14 -4.82 2.38 17.51
CA ALA A 14 -4.90 1.10 18.20
C ALA A 14 -3.77 0.15 17.77
N PHE A 15 -3.51 0.04 16.46
CA PHE A 15 -2.42 -0.79 15.93
C PHE A 15 -1.05 -0.32 16.41
N LYS A 16 -0.78 0.99 16.42
CA LYS A 16 0.50 1.57 16.90
C LYS A 16 0.73 1.33 18.39
N ALA A 17 -0.33 1.26 19.20
CA ALA A 17 -0.25 1.00 20.63
C ALA A 17 0.08 -0.46 20.98
N LEU A 18 -0.03 -1.40 20.03
CA LEU A 18 0.27 -2.82 20.23
C LEU A 18 1.76 -3.06 20.51
N LYS A 19 2.07 -4.11 21.28
CA LYS A 19 3.44 -4.62 21.42
C LYS A 19 3.91 -5.25 20.11
N GLN A 20 5.23 -5.35 19.91
CA GLN A 20 5.84 -5.84 18.66
C GLN A 20 5.21 -7.15 18.15
N ARG A 21 5.14 -8.19 18.98
CA ARG A 21 4.54 -9.49 18.60
C ARG A 21 3.06 -9.39 18.20
N GLN A 22 2.31 -8.47 18.81
CA GLN A 22 0.91 -8.26 18.47
C GLN A 22 0.78 -7.54 17.12
N ARG A 23 1.68 -6.60 16.81
CA ARG A 23 1.75 -5.97 15.49
C ARG A 23 2.09 -6.99 14.40
N GLU A 24 3.09 -7.83 14.65
CA GLU A 24 3.48 -8.92 13.73
C GLU A 24 2.28 -9.85 13.45
N ALA A 25 1.58 -10.30 14.49
CA ALA A 25 0.40 -11.15 14.33
C ALA A 25 -0.75 -10.47 13.54
N VAL A 26 -0.92 -9.15 13.66
CA VAL A 26 -1.89 -8.41 12.85
C VAL A 26 -1.46 -8.37 11.38
N LEU A 27 -0.18 -8.06 11.12
CA LEU A 27 0.35 -8.02 9.75
C LEU A 27 0.27 -9.39 9.08
N GLU A 28 0.62 -10.47 9.79
CA GLU A 28 0.50 -11.85 9.28
C GLU A 28 -0.94 -12.18 8.87
N ARG A 29 -1.92 -11.76 9.68
CA ARG A 29 -3.34 -11.97 9.35
C ARG A 29 -3.80 -11.14 8.15
N MET A 30 -3.33 -9.91 8.02
CA MET A 30 -3.64 -9.06 6.85
C MET A 30 -3.04 -9.65 5.57
N LEU A 31 -1.83 -10.22 5.65
CA LEU A 31 -1.16 -10.83 4.50
C LEU A 31 -1.67 -12.25 4.17
N ALA A 32 -2.35 -12.92 5.09
CA ALA A 32 -2.97 -14.22 4.85
C ALA A 32 -4.30 -14.12 4.08
N ASP A 33 -4.88 -12.93 4.01
CA ASP A 33 -6.05 -12.63 3.20
C ASP A 33 -5.60 -12.14 1.81
N GLU A 34 -6.01 -12.83 0.75
CA GLU A 34 -5.53 -12.55 -0.61
C GLU A 34 -5.92 -11.16 -1.13
N GLU A 35 -7.11 -10.67 -0.76
CA GLU A 35 -7.60 -9.36 -1.19
C GLU A 35 -6.81 -8.25 -0.49
N LEU A 36 -6.67 -8.33 0.84
CA LEU A 36 -5.91 -7.36 1.61
C LEU A 36 -4.41 -7.39 1.27
N ALA A 37 -3.84 -8.57 1.03
CA ALA A 37 -2.46 -8.70 0.59
C ALA A 37 -2.24 -7.99 -0.77
N GLY A 38 -3.17 -8.17 -1.70
CA GLY A 38 -3.17 -7.47 -2.99
C GLY A 38 -3.22 -5.95 -2.83
N ASP A 39 -4.17 -5.44 -2.05
CA ASP A 39 -4.33 -4.01 -1.80
C ASP A 39 -3.07 -3.37 -1.18
N ILE A 40 -2.44 -4.07 -0.23
CA ILE A 40 -1.18 -3.63 0.40
C ILE A 40 -0.06 -3.58 -0.64
N ALA A 41 0.08 -4.63 -1.46
CA ALA A 41 1.12 -4.71 -2.48
C ALA A 41 0.98 -3.57 -3.51
N ASP A 42 -0.23 -3.31 -3.98
CA ASP A 42 -0.52 -2.22 -4.91
C ASP A 42 -0.25 -0.84 -4.30
N THR A 43 -0.65 -0.64 -3.05
CA THR A 43 -0.37 0.62 -2.32
C THR A 43 1.14 0.86 -2.19
N LEU A 44 1.92 -0.18 -1.84
CA LEU A 44 3.37 -0.09 -1.76
C LEU A 44 4.00 0.21 -3.14
N ALA A 45 3.50 -0.41 -4.20
CA ALA A 45 3.95 -0.14 -5.56
C ALA A 45 3.67 1.31 -5.96
N LEU A 46 2.50 1.86 -5.63
CA LEU A 46 2.15 3.25 -5.90
C LEU A 46 3.03 4.24 -5.12
N GLU A 47 3.24 4.03 -3.82
CA GLU A 47 4.10 4.90 -3.01
C GLU A 47 5.55 4.87 -3.52
N SER A 48 6.07 3.70 -3.91
CA SER A 48 7.42 3.59 -4.50
C SER A 48 7.59 4.39 -5.79
N ARG A 49 6.49 4.57 -6.54
CA ARG A 49 6.46 5.34 -7.80
C ARG A 49 6.18 6.81 -7.59
N ARG A 50 5.64 7.22 -6.44
CA ARG A 50 5.19 8.59 -6.17
C ARG A 50 6.31 9.62 -6.28
N HIS A 51 7.55 9.20 -6.01
CA HIS A 51 8.74 10.03 -6.11
C HIS A 51 9.56 9.80 -7.39
N GLN A 52 9.09 8.94 -8.30
CA GLN A 52 9.77 8.73 -9.59
C GLN A 52 9.57 9.95 -10.50
N PRO A 53 10.60 10.35 -11.26
CA PRO A 53 10.46 11.38 -12.28
C PRO A 53 9.35 11.01 -13.26
N ARG A 54 8.58 12.01 -13.70
CA ARG A 54 7.61 11.81 -14.79
C ARG A 54 8.35 11.31 -16.02
N GLN A 55 7.92 10.15 -16.52
CA GLN A 55 8.46 9.57 -17.73
C GLN A 55 7.47 9.77 -18.89
N PRO A 56 7.95 10.10 -20.11
CA PRO A 56 7.10 10.14 -21.29
C PRO A 56 6.45 8.78 -21.55
N PHE A 57 5.15 8.77 -21.85
CA PHE A 57 4.36 7.54 -22.06
C PHE A 57 5.00 6.59 -23.10
N ARG A 58 5.49 7.12 -24.22
CA ARG A 58 6.18 6.31 -25.25
C ARG A 58 7.46 5.65 -24.75
N GLN A 59 8.17 6.30 -23.83
CA GLN A 59 9.38 5.74 -23.23
C GLN A 59 9.01 4.59 -22.27
N ALA A 60 7.97 4.79 -21.44
CA ALA A 60 7.44 3.74 -20.57
C ALA A 60 6.98 2.50 -21.36
N LEU A 61 6.26 2.69 -22.48
CA LEU A 61 5.84 1.59 -23.35
C LEU A 61 7.03 0.81 -23.92
N LYS A 62 8.10 1.51 -24.32
CA LYS A 62 9.32 0.88 -24.83
C LYS A 62 10.03 0.04 -23.75
N GLU A 63 10.13 0.54 -22.53
CA GLU A 63 10.74 -0.18 -21.40
C GLU A 63 9.92 -1.41 -20.98
N LEU A 64 8.58 -1.32 -21.08
CA LEU A 64 7.66 -2.43 -20.80
C LEU A 64 7.53 -3.43 -21.96
N GLY A 65 8.20 -3.20 -23.09
CA GLY A 65 8.11 -4.06 -24.28
C GLY A 65 6.74 -4.04 -24.96
N ILE A 66 5.90 -3.06 -24.65
CA ILE A 66 4.57 -2.89 -25.23
C ILE A 66 4.74 -2.14 -26.56
N LYS A 67 4.35 -2.76 -27.66
CA LYS A 67 4.32 -2.08 -28.97
C LYS A 67 3.19 -1.04 -28.95
N ALA A 68 3.56 0.23 -29.15
CA ALA A 68 2.64 1.35 -29.30
C ALA A 68 1.93 1.33 -30.66
#